data_AF-A0AAW2L7H9-F1
#
_entry.id   AF-A0AAW2L7H9-F1
#
_cell.length_a   1.000
_cell.length_b   1.000
_cell.length_c   1.000
_cell.angle_alpha   90.00
_cell.angle_beta   90.00
_cell.angle_gamma   90.00
#
_symmetry.space_group_name_H-M   'P 1'
#
loop_
_entity.id
_entity.type
_entity.pdbx_description
1 polymer ?
#
loop_
_entity_poly.entity_id
_entity_poly.type
_entity_poly.pdbx_seq_one_letter_code
_entity_poly.pdbx_strand_id
1 'polypeptide(L)'
;MVVFSDNNVSLVGGYYGTYDLDPKLSAGVADKSFFSVTWQKNFSTSSWILSHKLTTSSKYPWLMLYLRADAANGFNGGYHYKGRGIMTKLPESPNFKVRLTLDVKQGGGPNSQFYLLDIGSCWKNNGDPCDGDVLTDVTRYSEMIINPATTSWCRPDKLLSCPPYHIISTGEIIHRNDTSRFPYSAYHLYCAPGNAKYLEKPYDICDPYSNPQAQELVQILPHPEWAVHGYPERKGDGWIGDPRTWELDTGALSSRLYFYQDPGTKPAKRVWSSINVGTEIYVSPNGATAEWIVTDFDVLVRKDSKEDGQEYM
;
A
#
# COMPACT_ATOMS: atom_id res chain seq x y z
N MET A 1 24.95 9.60 8.03
CA MET A 1 26.06 9.93 8.94
C MET A 1 26.75 8.62 9.29
N VAL A 2 28.08 8.60 9.28
CA VAL A 2 28.85 7.48 9.85
C VAL A 2 29.16 7.86 11.28
N VAL A 3 28.64 7.11 12.25
CA VAL A 3 28.93 7.31 13.67
C VAL A 3 29.94 6.25 14.09
N PHE A 4 31.03 6.69 14.72
CA PHE A 4 32.04 5.81 15.30
C PHE A 4 31.81 5.77 16.81
N SER A 5 31.54 4.58 17.35
CA SER A 5 31.52 4.34 18.79
C SER A 5 32.22 3.01 19.08
N ASP A 6 33.23 3.03 19.94
CA ASP A 6 33.93 1.85 20.47
C ASP A 6 34.24 0.77 19.41
N ASN A 7 35.01 1.14 18.38
CA ASN A 7 35.43 0.28 17.25
C ASN A 7 34.31 -0.23 16.31
N ASN A 8 33.06 0.20 16.47
CA ASN A 8 31.98 -0.10 15.54
C ASN A 8 31.61 1.12 14.68
N VAL A 9 31.56 0.89 13.37
CA VAL A 9 31.06 1.83 12.37
C VAL A 9 29.55 1.64 12.28
N SER A 10 28.77 2.69 12.51
CA SER A 10 27.31 2.66 12.36
C SER A 10 26.88 3.63 11.25
N LEU A 11 26.17 3.12 10.24
CA LEU A 11 25.54 3.94 9.21
C LEU A 11 24.14 4.31 9.69
N VAL A 12 23.98 5.54 10.15
CA VAL A 12 22.72 6.06 10.69
C VAL A 12 22.31 7.34 10.00
N GLY A 13 21.02 7.62 10.02
CA GLY A 13 20.48 8.90 9.57
C GLY A 13 19.03 9.05 9.95
N GLY A 14 18.49 10.21 9.66
CA GLY A 14 17.09 10.49 9.88
C GLY A 14 16.72 11.87 9.41
N TYR A 15 15.43 12.08 9.25
CA TYR A 15 14.82 13.39 9.05
C TYR A 15 13.51 13.44 9.82
N TYR A 16 13.13 14.63 10.21
CA TYR A 16 11.90 14.88 10.95
C TYR A 16 11.38 16.25 10.60
N GLY A 17 10.08 16.46 10.83
CA GLY A 17 9.43 17.71 10.46
C GLY A 17 8.05 17.83 11.07
N THR A 18 7.49 19.02 10.95
CA THR A 18 6.15 19.35 11.42
C THR A 18 5.34 19.90 10.26
N TYR A 19 4.05 19.55 10.24
CA TYR A 19 3.09 20.08 9.26
C TYR A 19 2.51 21.42 9.71
N ASP A 20 2.54 21.71 11.02
CA ASP A 20 2.12 22.99 11.57
C ASP A 20 2.89 24.18 10.98
N LEU A 21 2.13 25.19 10.53
CA LEU A 21 2.66 26.52 10.18
C LEU A 21 3.09 27.29 11.44
N ASP A 22 4.19 28.03 11.33
CA ASP A 22 4.80 28.84 12.40
C ASP A 22 4.95 28.10 13.76
N PRO A 23 5.56 26.90 13.77
CA PRO A 23 5.65 26.10 14.97
C PRO A 23 6.59 26.79 15.96
N LYS A 24 6.11 27.07 17.17
CA LYS A 24 6.97 27.47 18.30
C LYS A 24 7.80 26.28 18.75
N LEU A 25 8.91 25.98 18.06
CA LEU A 25 9.76 24.80 18.31
C LEU A 25 10.34 24.77 19.74
N SER A 26 10.45 25.93 20.39
CA SER A 26 10.91 26.07 21.78
C SER A 26 9.96 25.46 22.83
N ALA A 27 8.69 25.21 22.49
CA ALA A 27 7.67 24.72 23.43
C ALA A 27 7.50 23.19 23.46
N GLY A 28 8.39 22.42 22.81
CA GLY A 28 8.27 20.96 22.68
C GLY A 28 7.39 20.52 21.50
N VAL A 29 7.20 19.21 21.33
CA VAL A 29 6.43 18.59 20.22
C VAL A 29 4.99 18.25 20.63
N ALA A 30 4.62 18.47 21.89
CA ALA A 30 3.25 18.28 22.36
C ALA A 30 2.29 19.16 21.54
N ASP A 31 1.16 18.56 21.14
CA ASP A 31 0.09 19.18 20.34
C ASP A 31 0.42 19.55 18.88
N LYS A 32 1.54 19.08 18.33
CA LYS A 32 1.95 19.35 16.95
C LYS A 32 1.77 18.14 16.04
N SER A 33 1.40 18.41 14.80
CA SER A 33 1.42 17.41 13.75
C SER A 33 2.86 17.21 13.26
N PHE A 34 3.42 16.04 13.50
CA PHE A 34 4.85 15.77 13.36
C PHE A 34 5.12 14.40 12.76
N PHE A 35 6.24 14.29 12.04
CA PHE A 35 6.76 13.01 11.60
C PHE A 35 8.26 12.89 11.89
N SER A 36 8.72 11.66 12.06
CA SER A 36 10.15 11.32 12.11
C SER A 36 10.39 10.00 11.41
N VAL A 37 11.47 9.95 10.62
CA VAL A 37 11.98 8.74 10.02
C VAL A 37 13.47 8.65 10.34
N THR A 38 13.89 7.54 10.92
CA THR A 38 15.30 7.26 11.21
C THR A 38 15.69 5.91 10.66
N TRP A 39 16.90 5.78 10.17
CA TRP A 39 17.44 4.51 9.69
C TRP A 39 18.79 4.21 10.32
N GLN A 40 19.06 2.92 10.49
CA GLN A 40 20.37 2.40 10.84
C GLN A 40 20.67 1.11 10.07
N LYS A 41 21.92 0.93 9.66
CA LYS A 41 22.40 -0.32 9.08
C LYS A 41 22.78 -1.28 10.21
N ASN A 42 22.15 -2.44 10.26
CA ASN A 42 22.65 -3.55 11.06
C ASN A 42 23.70 -4.32 10.25
N PHE A 43 24.97 -4.20 10.63
CA PHE A 43 26.07 -4.85 9.91
C PHE A 43 26.15 -6.36 10.14
N SER A 44 25.59 -6.90 11.23
CA SER A 44 25.61 -8.35 11.47
C SER A 44 24.65 -9.09 10.55
N THR A 45 23.50 -8.49 10.24
CA THR A 45 22.49 -9.06 9.34
C THR A 45 22.51 -8.45 7.93
N SER A 46 23.30 -7.40 7.73
CA SER A 46 23.26 -6.53 6.53
C SER A 46 21.89 -5.87 6.27
N SER A 47 20.96 -5.91 7.22
CA SER A 47 19.62 -5.33 7.08
C SER A 47 19.60 -3.84 7.42
N TRP A 48 18.65 -3.11 6.84
CA TRP A 48 18.33 -1.75 7.26
C TRP A 48 17.17 -1.78 8.26
N ILE A 49 17.30 -1.02 9.33
CA ILE A 49 16.24 -0.83 10.32
C ILE A 49 15.71 0.58 10.15
N LEU A 50 14.45 0.71 9.70
CA LEU A 50 13.79 1.98 9.47
C LEU A 50 12.68 2.18 10.49
N SER A 51 12.83 3.16 11.36
CA SER A 51 11.82 3.54 12.38
C SER A 51 11.06 4.76 11.92
N HIS A 52 9.75 4.71 12.08
CA HIS A 52 8.81 5.73 11.65
C HIS A 52 7.95 6.16 12.82
N LYS A 53 7.65 7.46 12.89
CA LYS A 53 6.68 8.05 13.79
C LYS A 53 5.85 9.06 13.04
N LEU A 54 4.55 9.00 13.20
CA LEU A 54 3.59 9.97 12.68
C LEU A 54 2.65 10.38 13.81
N THR A 55 2.50 11.68 14.03
CA THR A 55 1.57 12.25 15.00
C THR A 55 0.68 13.28 14.31
N THR A 56 -0.62 13.13 14.48
CA THR A 56 -1.64 14.11 14.07
C THR A 56 -2.00 15.02 15.24
N SER A 57 -2.56 16.18 14.92
CA SER A 57 -3.16 17.10 15.88
C SER A 57 -4.54 17.53 15.39
N SER A 58 -5.28 18.30 16.19
CA SER A 58 -6.58 18.84 15.77
C SER A 58 -6.50 19.74 14.52
N LYS A 59 -5.33 20.34 14.23
CA LYS A 59 -5.12 21.17 13.04
C LYS A 59 -4.90 20.34 11.77
N TYR A 60 -4.14 19.25 11.87
CA TYR A 60 -3.95 18.29 10.79
C TYR A 60 -4.35 16.90 11.30
N PRO A 61 -5.67 16.64 11.38
CA PRO A 61 -6.21 15.41 11.95
C PRO A 61 -6.14 14.23 10.97
N TRP A 62 -5.63 14.48 9.75
CA TRP A 62 -5.48 13.50 8.69
C TRP A 62 -4.09 13.63 8.08
N LEU A 63 -3.24 12.62 8.29
CA LEU A 63 -1.89 12.56 7.76
C LEU A 63 -1.52 11.14 7.35
N MET A 64 -0.60 11.03 6.40
CA MET A 64 -0.07 9.77 5.88
C MET A 64 1.45 9.78 5.94
N LEU A 65 2.03 8.63 6.28
CA LEU A 65 3.47 8.40 6.19
C LEU A 65 3.73 6.96 5.78
N TYR A 66 4.45 6.81 4.67
CA TYR A 66 4.80 5.51 4.09
C TYR A 66 6.29 5.42 3.83
N LEU A 67 6.84 4.23 4.03
CA LEU A 67 8.07 3.80 3.39
C LEU A 67 7.71 3.27 2.00
N ARG A 68 8.28 3.87 0.95
CA ARG A 68 7.97 3.53 -0.44
C ARG A 68 9.17 2.97 -1.18
N ALA A 69 8.96 1.88 -1.90
CA ALA A 69 9.82 1.43 -2.98
C ALA A 69 9.13 1.79 -4.31
N ASP A 70 9.56 2.91 -4.91
CA ASP A 70 9.00 3.41 -6.16
C ASP A 70 9.89 3.07 -7.36
N ALA A 71 9.31 3.14 -8.56
CA ALA A 71 10.01 3.11 -9.83
C ALA A 71 11.14 4.16 -9.88
N ALA A 72 12.31 3.76 -10.37
CA ALA A 72 13.44 4.67 -10.52
C ALA A 72 13.19 5.77 -11.55
N ASN A 73 12.29 5.53 -12.51
CA ASN A 73 11.90 6.46 -13.56
C ASN A 73 10.41 6.27 -13.91
N GLY A 74 9.81 7.32 -14.49
CA GLY A 74 8.40 7.28 -14.92
C GLY A 74 7.45 7.77 -13.83
N PHE A 75 6.17 7.46 -13.99
CA PHE A 75 5.12 7.85 -13.04
C PHE A 75 5.13 6.93 -11.81
N ASN A 76 5.04 7.53 -10.62
CA ASN A 76 5.07 6.81 -9.35
C ASN A 76 3.65 6.53 -8.86
N GLY A 77 3.21 5.26 -8.92
CA GLY A 77 2.01 4.68 -8.30
C GLY A 77 0.91 5.63 -7.85
N GLY A 78 0.40 6.43 -8.80
CA GLY A 78 -0.70 7.35 -8.59
C GLY A 78 -0.41 8.84 -8.77
N TYR A 79 0.82 9.19 -9.13
CA TYR A 79 1.16 10.57 -9.42
C TYR A 79 1.75 10.74 -10.82
N HIS A 80 1.24 11.73 -11.56
CA HIS A 80 1.68 12.07 -12.93
C HIS A 80 3.00 12.86 -12.99
N TYR A 81 3.74 12.96 -11.89
CA TYR A 81 5.08 13.53 -11.91
C TYR A 81 6.12 12.42 -12.00
N LYS A 82 7.22 12.71 -12.71
CA LYS A 82 8.36 11.79 -12.78
C LYS A 82 8.98 11.64 -11.40
N GLY A 83 8.99 10.41 -10.90
CA GLY A 83 9.67 10.08 -9.67
C GLY A 83 11.12 9.67 -9.87
N ARG A 84 11.82 9.52 -8.74
CA ARG A 84 13.18 8.94 -8.64
C ARG A 84 13.21 7.96 -7.48
N GLY A 85 12.52 6.83 -7.65
CA GLY A 85 12.53 5.74 -6.69
C GLY A 85 13.79 4.87 -6.77
N ILE A 86 13.70 3.66 -6.23
CA ILE A 86 14.82 2.71 -6.10
C ILE A 86 14.64 1.45 -6.95
N MET A 87 13.43 1.16 -7.43
CA MET A 87 13.15 -0.03 -8.22
C MET A 87 13.58 0.19 -9.67
N THR A 88 14.62 -0.52 -10.10
CA THR A 88 15.14 -0.48 -11.48
C THR A 88 14.40 -1.42 -12.43
N LYS A 89 13.84 -2.52 -11.91
CA LYS A 89 12.95 -3.44 -12.62
C LYS A 89 11.57 -3.40 -11.97
N LEU A 90 10.53 -3.16 -12.76
CA LEU A 90 9.17 -3.09 -12.23
C LEU A 90 8.57 -4.49 -12.06
N PRO A 91 7.96 -4.77 -10.89
CA PRO A 91 7.20 -6.00 -10.69
C PRO A 91 5.93 -6.02 -11.53
N GLU A 92 5.62 -7.18 -12.11
CA GLU A 92 4.40 -7.44 -12.86
C GLU A 92 3.66 -8.63 -12.25
N SER A 93 2.36 -8.48 -11.98
CA SER A 93 1.55 -9.61 -11.51
C SER A 93 1.41 -10.68 -12.60
N PRO A 94 1.44 -11.98 -12.26
CA PRO A 94 1.50 -12.53 -10.90
C PRO A 94 2.91 -12.79 -10.36
N ASN A 95 3.97 -12.31 -11.00
CA ASN A 95 5.32 -12.89 -10.89
C ASN A 95 6.27 -12.11 -9.97
N PHE A 96 5.81 -11.72 -8.78
CA PHE A 96 6.69 -11.09 -7.78
C PHE A 96 6.20 -11.31 -6.35
N LYS A 97 7.14 -11.23 -5.41
CA LYS A 97 6.89 -11.30 -3.97
C LYS A 97 7.44 -10.08 -3.27
N VAL A 98 6.89 -9.78 -2.10
CA VAL A 98 7.44 -8.77 -1.20
C VAL A 98 7.76 -9.45 0.12
N ARG A 99 8.99 -9.29 0.59
CA ARG A 99 9.40 -9.70 1.93
C ARG A 99 9.63 -8.46 2.78
N LEU A 100 9.16 -8.46 4.01
CA LEU A 100 9.45 -7.41 5.00
C LEU A 100 9.25 -7.93 6.41
N THR A 101 9.96 -7.35 7.37
CA THR A 101 9.64 -7.49 8.79
C THR A 101 8.97 -6.21 9.26
N LEU A 102 7.80 -6.33 9.87
CA LEU A 102 7.02 -5.22 10.39
C LEU A 102 6.82 -5.38 11.90
N ASP A 103 7.03 -4.29 12.63
CA ASP A 103 6.84 -4.20 14.07
C ASP A 103 6.09 -2.91 14.39
N VAL A 104 4.77 -3.02 14.61
CA VAL A 104 3.92 -1.89 14.97
C VAL A 104 4.03 -1.65 16.47
N LYS A 105 4.53 -0.48 16.87
CA LYS A 105 4.65 -0.05 18.27
C LYS A 105 3.41 0.69 18.74
N GLN A 106 2.83 1.52 17.88
CA GLN A 106 1.62 2.28 18.14
C GLN A 106 0.82 2.45 16.86
N GLY A 107 -0.50 2.28 16.94
CA GLY A 107 -1.35 2.10 15.76
C GLY A 107 -1.97 3.36 15.15
N GLY A 108 -1.87 4.54 15.74
CA GLY A 108 -2.51 5.75 15.20
C GLY A 108 -4.02 5.87 15.47
N GLY A 109 -4.57 5.06 16.39
CA GLY A 109 -5.98 5.10 16.80
C GLY A 109 -6.85 4.05 16.08
N PRO A 110 -8.15 3.98 16.41
CA PRO A 110 -9.06 2.97 15.87
C PRO A 110 -9.46 3.20 14.40
N ASN A 111 -9.35 4.45 13.92
CA ASN A 111 -9.71 4.84 12.55
C ASN A 111 -8.51 4.84 11.59
N SER A 112 -7.29 4.60 12.08
CA SER A 112 -6.13 4.57 11.19
C SER A 112 -6.21 3.38 10.24
N GLN A 113 -5.81 3.63 9.00
CA GLN A 113 -5.57 2.59 8.03
C GLN A 113 -4.07 2.34 8.02
N PHE A 114 -3.66 1.23 8.63
CA PHE A 114 -2.27 0.80 8.59
C PHE A 114 -2.13 -0.26 7.51
N TYR A 115 -1.42 0.08 6.45
CA TYR A 115 -1.19 -0.80 5.33
C TYR A 115 0.03 -1.67 5.59
N LEU A 116 -0.17 -2.98 5.72
CA LEU A 116 0.94 -3.94 5.65
C LEU A 116 1.62 -3.84 4.29
N LEU A 117 0.79 -3.70 3.25
CA LEU A 117 1.25 -3.43 1.90
C LEU A 117 0.18 -2.62 1.16
N ASP A 118 0.60 -1.56 0.51
CA ASP A 118 -0.14 -0.78 -0.48
C ASP A 118 0.69 -0.80 -1.77
N ILE A 119 0.12 -1.30 -2.86
CA ILE A 119 0.77 -1.26 -4.18
C ILE A 119 -0.01 -0.34 -5.12
N GLY A 120 0.71 0.56 -5.78
CA GLY A 120 0.17 1.57 -6.68
C GLY A 120 0.66 1.39 -8.12
N SER A 121 -0.23 1.66 -9.07
CA SER A 121 0.05 1.59 -10.51
C SER A 121 -0.90 2.50 -11.31
N CYS A 122 -0.72 2.53 -12.63
CA CYS A 122 -1.56 3.26 -13.56
C CYS A 122 -1.76 2.48 -14.87
N TRP A 123 -3.01 2.34 -15.29
CA TRP A 123 -3.38 1.93 -16.66
C TRP A 123 -4.73 2.53 -17.06
N LYS A 124 -5.08 2.51 -18.34
CA LYS A 124 -6.37 3.02 -18.84
C LYS A 124 -7.45 1.94 -18.74
N ASN A 125 -8.72 2.34 -18.74
CA ASN A 125 -9.85 1.39 -18.71
C ASN A 125 -9.91 0.46 -19.93
N ASN A 126 -9.25 0.82 -21.03
CA ASN A 126 -9.12 -0.01 -22.23
C ASN A 126 -7.90 -0.97 -22.21
N GLY A 127 -7.17 -1.01 -21.10
CA GLY A 127 -5.99 -1.85 -20.91
C GLY A 127 -4.68 -1.30 -21.48
N ASP A 128 -4.68 -0.09 -22.06
CA ASP A 128 -3.45 0.58 -22.45
C ASP A 128 -2.66 1.09 -21.22
N PRO A 129 -1.32 1.17 -21.31
CA PRO A 129 -0.52 1.87 -20.31
C PRO A 129 -0.94 3.34 -20.19
N CYS A 130 -0.75 3.92 -19.01
CA CYS A 130 -0.93 5.35 -18.83
C CYS A 130 0.11 6.16 -19.61
N ASP A 131 -0.30 7.33 -20.11
CA ASP A 131 0.53 8.23 -20.92
C ASP A 131 0.60 9.67 -20.37
N GLY A 132 -0.03 9.93 -19.23
CA GLY A 132 -0.12 11.24 -18.59
C GLY A 132 -1.40 12.00 -18.91
N ASP A 133 -2.33 11.41 -19.67
CA ASP A 133 -3.65 12.00 -19.92
C ASP A 133 -4.58 11.80 -18.72
N VAL A 134 -4.76 12.86 -17.93
CA VAL A 134 -5.60 12.88 -16.72
C VAL A 134 -7.07 12.49 -16.97
N LEU A 135 -7.55 12.55 -18.22
CA LEU A 135 -8.93 12.17 -18.54
C LEU A 135 -9.09 10.65 -18.72
N THR A 136 -8.06 9.98 -19.24
CA THR A 136 -8.13 8.57 -19.61
C THR A 136 -7.30 7.65 -18.72
N ASP A 137 -6.25 8.18 -18.09
CA ASP A 137 -5.45 7.48 -17.11
C ASP A 137 -6.25 7.17 -15.86
N VAL A 138 -5.99 6.01 -15.27
CA VAL A 138 -6.60 5.58 -14.02
C VAL A 138 -5.52 5.04 -13.11
N THR A 139 -5.42 5.66 -11.94
CA THR A 139 -4.56 5.20 -10.86
C THR A 139 -5.23 4.11 -10.07
N ARG A 140 -4.46 3.08 -9.71
CA ARG A 140 -5.01 1.89 -9.06
C ARG A 140 -4.18 1.46 -7.88
N TYR A 141 -4.89 1.09 -6.82
CA TYR A 141 -4.29 0.64 -5.58
C TYR A 141 -4.86 -0.69 -5.12
N SER A 142 -3.99 -1.51 -4.55
CA SER A 142 -4.33 -2.74 -3.83
C SER A 142 -3.72 -2.66 -2.43
N GLU A 143 -4.56 -2.64 -1.42
CA GLU A 143 -4.17 -2.22 -0.06
C GLU A 143 -4.62 -3.25 0.99
N MET A 144 -3.69 -3.75 1.80
CA MET A 144 -3.99 -4.62 2.93
C MET A 144 -3.96 -3.84 4.24
N ILE A 145 -5.12 -3.61 4.86
CA ILE A 145 -5.24 -2.91 6.14
C ILE A 145 -5.15 -3.91 7.29
N ILE A 146 -4.20 -3.74 8.21
CA ILE A 146 -3.98 -4.67 9.35
C ILE A 146 -4.43 -4.15 10.71
N ASN A 147 -4.95 -2.91 10.79
CA ASN A 147 -5.53 -2.42 12.04
C ASN A 147 -6.77 -3.27 12.40
N PRO A 148 -6.76 -4.01 13.55
CA PRO A 148 -7.86 -4.91 13.90
C PRO A 148 -9.17 -4.18 14.19
N ALA A 149 -9.12 -2.87 14.47
CA ALA A 149 -10.31 -2.03 14.65
C ALA A 149 -11.04 -1.76 13.33
N THR A 150 -10.39 -1.93 12.18
CA THR A 150 -11.01 -1.69 10.87
C THR A 150 -12.18 -2.66 10.63
N THR A 151 -13.34 -2.08 10.35
CA THR A 151 -14.56 -2.79 9.99
C THR A 151 -14.74 -2.84 8.49
N SER A 152 -15.35 -3.89 7.96
CA SER A 152 -15.66 -3.98 6.53
C SER A 152 -16.82 -3.03 6.15
N TRP A 153 -16.65 -2.24 5.10
CA TRP A 153 -17.74 -1.49 4.47
C TRP A 153 -18.41 -2.32 3.37
N CYS A 154 -17.68 -3.23 2.74
CA CYS A 154 -18.23 -4.25 1.85
C CYS A 154 -19.04 -5.28 2.64
N ARG A 155 -20.37 -5.22 2.53
CA ARG A 155 -21.27 -6.10 3.29
C ARG A 155 -22.42 -6.61 2.43
N PRO A 156 -23.08 -7.72 2.80
CA PRO A 156 -24.25 -8.24 2.07
C PRO A 156 -25.37 -7.21 1.90
N ASP A 157 -25.52 -6.29 2.86
CA ASP A 157 -26.51 -5.19 2.84
C ASP A 157 -25.96 -3.86 2.30
N LYS A 158 -24.67 -3.80 1.92
CA LYS A 158 -24.00 -2.60 1.38
C LYS A 158 -23.05 -2.97 0.22
N LEU A 159 -23.65 -3.45 -0.86
CA LEU A 159 -22.93 -3.96 -2.03
C LEU A 159 -22.15 -2.90 -2.83
N LEU A 160 -22.50 -1.61 -2.69
CA LEU A 160 -21.84 -0.51 -3.41
C LEU A 160 -20.34 -0.40 -3.09
N SER A 161 -19.93 -0.84 -1.89
CA SER A 161 -18.53 -0.86 -1.44
C SER A 161 -17.84 -2.21 -1.70
N CYS A 162 -18.48 -3.13 -2.43
CA CYS A 162 -17.94 -4.45 -2.75
C CYS A 162 -17.55 -4.54 -4.22
N PRO A 163 -16.45 -5.26 -4.56
CA PRO A 163 -16.14 -5.54 -5.95
C PRO A 163 -17.25 -6.40 -6.57
N PRO A 164 -17.55 -6.26 -7.87
CA PRO A 164 -18.63 -6.99 -8.53
C PRO A 164 -18.55 -8.52 -8.37
N TYR A 165 -17.33 -9.04 -8.31
CA TYR A 165 -17.09 -10.45 -8.04
C TYR A 165 -15.75 -10.67 -7.34
N HIS A 166 -15.62 -11.87 -6.79
CA HIS A 166 -14.41 -12.40 -6.18
C HIS A 166 -13.95 -13.64 -6.98
N ILE A 167 -12.64 -13.79 -7.18
CA ILE A 167 -12.04 -14.97 -7.81
C ILE A 167 -11.40 -15.81 -6.70
N ILE A 168 -11.95 -16.99 -6.41
CA ILE A 168 -11.36 -17.91 -5.41
C ILE A 168 -10.06 -18.54 -5.93
N SER A 169 -9.33 -19.26 -5.06
CA SER A 169 -8.05 -19.87 -5.39
C SER A 169 -8.08 -20.85 -6.57
N THR A 170 -9.23 -21.47 -6.86
CA THR A 170 -9.43 -22.37 -8.00
C THR A 170 -9.75 -21.64 -9.32
N GLY A 171 -9.94 -20.32 -9.27
CA GLY A 171 -10.31 -19.49 -10.43
C GLY A 171 -11.81 -19.31 -10.64
N GLU A 172 -12.66 -19.92 -9.81
CA GLU A 172 -14.11 -19.70 -9.88
C GLU A 172 -14.47 -18.25 -9.51
N ILE A 173 -15.40 -17.68 -10.28
CA ILE A 173 -15.96 -16.34 -10.05
C ILE A 173 -17.20 -16.46 -9.17
N ILE A 174 -17.19 -15.77 -8.04
CA ILE A 174 -18.32 -15.63 -7.12
C ILE A 174 -18.79 -14.18 -7.17
N HIS A 175 -20.01 -13.95 -7.64
CA HIS A 175 -20.58 -12.61 -7.71
C HIS A 175 -20.98 -12.11 -6.32
N ARG A 176 -20.88 -10.80 -6.09
CA ARG A 176 -21.27 -10.15 -4.82
C ARG A 176 -22.75 -10.27 -4.44
N ASN A 177 -23.60 -10.79 -5.33
CA ASN A 177 -25.01 -11.08 -5.03
C ASN A 177 -25.19 -12.50 -4.47
N ASP A 178 -24.20 -13.39 -4.63
CA ASP A 178 -24.17 -14.70 -3.98
C ASP A 178 -23.72 -14.53 -2.52
N THR A 179 -24.65 -14.04 -1.71
CA THR A 179 -24.39 -13.69 -0.30
C THR A 179 -23.90 -14.86 0.55
N SER A 180 -24.14 -16.10 0.09
CA SER A 180 -23.76 -17.33 0.80
C SER A 180 -22.29 -17.70 0.62
N ARG A 181 -21.66 -17.25 -0.46
CA ARG A 181 -20.28 -17.63 -0.82
C ARG A 181 -19.32 -16.46 -0.98
N PHE A 182 -19.82 -15.25 -1.25
CA PHE A 182 -18.96 -14.08 -1.42
C PHE A 182 -18.27 -13.72 -0.10
N PRO A 183 -16.93 -13.56 -0.06
CA PRO A 183 -16.20 -13.34 1.19
C PRO A 183 -16.19 -11.86 1.59
N TYR A 184 -17.35 -11.31 1.97
CA TYR A 184 -17.48 -9.87 2.33
C TYR A 184 -16.45 -9.41 3.38
N SER A 185 -16.20 -10.23 4.40
CA SER A 185 -15.23 -9.95 5.47
C SER A 185 -13.79 -9.82 5.00
N ALA A 186 -13.46 -10.31 3.80
CA ALA A 186 -12.13 -10.22 3.22
C ALA A 186 -11.84 -8.83 2.60
N TYR A 187 -12.87 -8.03 2.39
CA TYR A 187 -12.78 -6.70 1.77
C TYR A 187 -13.15 -5.62 2.78
N HIS A 188 -12.41 -4.50 2.77
CA HIS A 188 -12.84 -3.28 3.43
C HIS A 188 -13.72 -2.46 2.49
N LEU A 189 -13.16 -2.09 1.33
CA LEU A 189 -13.76 -1.18 0.35
C LEU A 189 -13.29 -1.56 -1.06
N TYR A 190 -14.22 -1.50 -1.99
CA TYR A 190 -13.97 -1.28 -3.41
C TYR A 190 -14.63 0.03 -3.83
N CYS A 191 -13.87 0.90 -4.49
CA CYS A 191 -14.42 2.05 -5.21
C CYS A 191 -13.92 2.05 -6.65
N ALA A 192 -14.82 2.39 -7.57
CA ALA A 192 -14.61 2.32 -9.00
C ALA A 192 -13.98 3.61 -9.56
N PRO A 193 -13.35 3.54 -10.75
CA PRO A 193 -12.83 4.74 -11.39
C PRO A 193 -13.94 5.63 -11.93
N GLY A 194 -13.85 6.92 -11.62
CA GLY A 194 -14.84 7.92 -12.01
C GLY A 194 -15.01 8.12 -13.52
N ASN A 195 -14.04 7.68 -14.33
CA ASN A 195 -14.10 7.72 -15.81
C ASN A 195 -14.52 6.38 -16.44
N ALA A 196 -15.00 5.41 -15.65
CA ALA A 196 -15.54 4.15 -16.17
C ALA A 196 -16.90 4.34 -16.85
N LYS A 197 -17.09 3.66 -18.00
CA LYS A 197 -18.31 3.80 -18.83
C LYS A 197 -19.37 2.74 -18.57
N TYR A 198 -18.99 1.59 -18.03
CA TYR A 198 -19.83 0.38 -17.98
C TYR A 198 -19.88 -0.24 -16.58
N LEU A 199 -19.86 0.58 -15.53
CA LEU A 199 -19.90 0.10 -14.15
C LEU A 199 -21.20 -0.66 -13.85
N GLU A 200 -21.05 -1.83 -13.23
CA GLU A 200 -22.16 -2.64 -12.77
C GLU A 200 -22.77 -2.03 -11.49
N LYS A 201 -24.03 -1.62 -11.55
CA LYS A 201 -24.76 -1.11 -10.39
C LYS A 201 -25.07 -2.23 -9.38
N PRO A 202 -25.01 -1.95 -8.06
CA PRO A 202 -24.62 -0.68 -7.45
C PRO A 202 -23.08 -0.51 -7.42
N TYR A 203 -22.61 0.72 -7.47
CA TYR A 203 -21.18 1.04 -7.34
C TYR A 203 -21.02 2.37 -6.60
N ASP A 204 -19.85 2.55 -6.01
CA ASP A 204 -19.35 3.83 -5.56
C ASP A 204 -18.14 4.22 -6.40
N ILE A 205 -17.88 5.51 -6.53
CA ILE A 205 -16.68 6.02 -7.21
C ILE A 205 -15.67 6.48 -6.17
N CYS A 206 -14.38 6.29 -6.44
CA CYS A 206 -13.35 6.82 -5.56
C CYS A 206 -13.41 8.34 -5.52
N ASP A 207 -12.90 8.94 -4.44
CA ASP A 207 -12.96 10.38 -4.27
C ASP A 207 -12.22 11.10 -5.42
N PRO A 208 -12.81 12.16 -6.00
CA PRO A 208 -12.20 12.83 -7.14
C PRO A 208 -11.17 13.89 -6.74
N TYR A 209 -10.88 14.06 -5.45
CA TYR A 209 -10.10 15.20 -4.94
C TYR A 209 -8.67 14.83 -4.57
N SER A 210 -8.42 13.58 -4.21
CA SER A 210 -7.12 13.11 -3.75
C SER A 210 -6.10 12.94 -4.88
N ASN A 211 -6.56 12.77 -6.13
CA ASN A 211 -5.70 12.69 -7.31
C ASN A 211 -6.32 13.44 -8.52
N PRO A 212 -5.50 14.03 -9.42
CA PRO A 212 -6.00 14.75 -10.59
C PRO A 212 -6.67 13.87 -11.66
N GLN A 213 -6.42 12.56 -11.63
CA GLN A 213 -6.98 11.52 -12.49
C GLN A 213 -7.89 10.58 -11.70
N ALA A 214 -8.72 9.80 -12.41
CA ALA A 214 -9.59 8.83 -11.78
C ALA A 214 -8.79 7.77 -10.98
N GLN A 215 -9.36 7.33 -9.86
CA GLN A 215 -8.77 6.33 -8.97
C GLN A 215 -9.63 5.08 -8.90
N GLU A 216 -9.02 3.92 -8.69
CA GLU A 216 -9.70 2.69 -8.32
C GLU A 216 -8.96 2.06 -7.14
N LEU A 217 -9.69 1.78 -6.05
CA LEU A 217 -9.14 1.21 -4.82
C LEU A 217 -9.73 -0.17 -4.57
N VAL A 218 -8.86 -1.12 -4.23
CA VAL A 218 -9.25 -2.40 -3.65
C VAL A 218 -8.57 -2.53 -2.29
N GLN A 219 -9.32 -2.26 -1.23
CA GLN A 219 -8.86 -2.39 0.15
C GLN A 219 -9.35 -3.71 0.72
N ILE A 220 -8.42 -4.53 1.21
CA ILE A 220 -8.66 -5.86 1.79
C ILE A 220 -8.27 -5.90 3.26
N LEU A 221 -8.81 -6.91 3.95
CA LEU A 221 -8.62 -7.14 5.39
C LEU A 221 -8.04 -8.54 5.64
N PRO A 222 -7.40 -8.78 6.80
CA PRO A 222 -6.97 -10.10 7.23
C PRO A 222 -8.09 -11.13 7.09
N HIS A 223 -7.82 -12.19 6.33
CA HIS A 223 -8.81 -13.21 6.02
C HIS A 223 -8.15 -14.50 5.51
N PRO A 224 -8.70 -15.70 5.79
CA PRO A 224 -8.17 -16.97 5.28
C PRO A 224 -8.03 -17.04 3.76
N GLU A 225 -8.86 -16.28 3.03
CA GLU A 225 -8.82 -16.18 1.57
C GLU A 225 -7.45 -15.70 1.03
N TRP A 226 -6.75 -14.88 1.83
CA TRP A 226 -5.47 -14.28 1.47
C TRP A 226 -4.27 -15.03 2.04
N ALA A 227 -4.49 -15.90 3.03
CA ALA A 227 -3.43 -16.62 3.74
C ALA A 227 -2.59 -17.51 2.81
N VAL A 228 -3.18 -18.04 1.73
CA VAL A 228 -2.45 -18.80 0.69
C VAL A 228 -1.34 -17.99 0.02
N HIS A 229 -1.43 -16.66 0.05
CA HIS A 229 -0.44 -15.73 -0.49
C HIS A 229 0.48 -15.15 0.59
N GLY A 230 0.47 -15.72 1.80
CA GLY A 230 1.29 -15.26 2.93
C GLY A 230 0.75 -14.04 3.67
N TYR A 231 -0.44 -13.55 3.32
CA TYR A 231 -1.07 -12.40 3.99
C TYR A 231 -1.73 -12.81 5.33
N PRO A 232 -2.01 -11.85 6.23
CA PRO A 232 -2.69 -12.10 7.50
C PRO A 232 -3.98 -12.91 7.36
N GLU A 233 -4.10 -14.00 8.12
CA GLU A 233 -5.30 -14.85 8.14
C GLU A 233 -6.38 -14.25 9.05
N ARG A 234 -5.97 -13.65 10.18
CA ARG A 234 -6.88 -13.20 11.24
C ARG A 234 -6.63 -11.75 11.60
N LYS A 235 -7.69 -11.07 12.05
CA LYS A 235 -7.55 -9.72 12.62
C LYS A 235 -6.55 -9.74 13.78
N GLY A 236 -5.59 -8.83 13.75
CA GLY A 236 -4.55 -8.69 14.78
C GLY A 236 -3.24 -9.40 14.45
N ASP A 237 -3.19 -10.27 13.43
CA ASP A 237 -1.92 -10.82 12.95
C ASP A 237 -1.00 -9.69 12.44
N GLY A 238 0.23 -9.63 12.95
CA GLY A 238 1.20 -8.57 12.62
C GLY A 238 0.92 -7.21 13.25
N TRP A 239 0.00 -7.14 14.22
CA TRP A 239 -0.34 -5.90 14.91
C TRP A 239 0.53 -5.67 16.16
N ILE A 240 0.14 -4.72 17.00
CA ILE A 240 0.89 -4.30 18.18
C ILE A 240 1.20 -5.49 19.10
N GLY A 241 2.49 -5.69 19.39
CA GLY A 241 2.99 -6.80 20.21
C GLY A 241 3.27 -8.09 19.43
N ASP A 242 3.07 -8.09 18.11
CA ASP A 242 3.26 -9.23 17.22
C ASP A 242 4.17 -8.88 16.03
N PRO A 243 5.47 -8.60 16.27
CA PRO A 243 6.42 -8.32 15.20
C PRO A 243 6.62 -9.58 14.35
N ARG A 244 6.48 -9.45 13.02
CA ARG A 244 6.56 -10.59 12.10
C ARG A 244 7.29 -10.26 10.81
N THR A 245 8.00 -11.25 10.30
CA THR A 245 8.47 -11.28 8.91
C THR A 245 7.39 -11.88 8.03
N TRP A 246 7.02 -11.13 6.98
CA TRP A 246 6.04 -11.49 5.98
C TRP A 246 6.75 -11.88 4.69
N GLU A 247 6.30 -12.96 4.07
CA GLU A 247 6.63 -13.33 2.69
C GLU A 247 5.34 -13.31 1.88
N LEU A 248 5.07 -12.17 1.26
CA LEU A 248 3.82 -11.90 0.57
C LEU A 248 3.96 -12.27 -0.91
N ASP A 249 3.12 -13.18 -1.41
CA ASP A 249 2.94 -13.42 -2.84
C ASP A 249 2.04 -12.33 -3.45
N THR A 250 2.58 -11.11 -3.43
CA THR A 250 1.87 -9.89 -3.83
C THR A 250 1.44 -9.95 -5.29
N GLY A 251 2.25 -10.53 -6.17
CA GLY A 251 1.89 -10.75 -7.56
C GLY A 251 0.67 -11.66 -7.70
N ALA A 252 0.70 -12.84 -7.06
CA ALA A 252 -0.43 -13.77 -7.15
C ALA A 252 -1.71 -13.19 -6.53
N LEU A 253 -1.65 -12.56 -5.36
CA LEU A 253 -2.83 -11.93 -4.74
C LEU A 253 -3.41 -10.83 -5.63
N SER A 254 -2.58 -9.88 -6.05
CA SER A 254 -3.03 -8.73 -6.85
C SER A 254 -3.58 -9.14 -8.22
N SER A 255 -3.21 -10.30 -8.76
CA SER A 255 -3.78 -10.85 -10.00
C SER A 255 -5.22 -11.36 -9.83
N ARG A 256 -5.62 -11.74 -8.61
CA ARG A 256 -6.96 -12.25 -8.29
C ARG A 256 -7.94 -11.15 -7.91
N LEU A 257 -7.44 -9.97 -7.57
CA LEU A 257 -8.28 -8.83 -7.25
C LEU A 257 -9.00 -8.29 -8.49
N TYR A 258 -10.22 -7.81 -8.28
CA TYR A 258 -11.01 -7.15 -9.30
C TYR A 258 -10.48 -5.73 -9.54
N PHE A 259 -10.17 -5.43 -10.79
CA PHE A 259 -9.97 -4.07 -11.28
C PHE A 259 -10.82 -3.89 -12.54
N TYR A 260 -11.49 -2.75 -12.64
CA TYR A 260 -12.40 -2.43 -13.71
C TYR A 260 -11.68 -2.33 -15.05
N GLN A 261 -12.35 -2.84 -16.07
CA GLN A 261 -11.93 -2.82 -17.45
C GLN A 261 -13.16 -2.67 -18.35
N ASP A 262 -13.06 -1.80 -19.36
CA ASP A 262 -14.12 -1.62 -20.35
C ASP A 262 -14.35 -2.95 -21.11
N PRO A 263 -15.61 -3.41 -21.24
CA PRO A 263 -15.93 -4.64 -21.96
C PRO A 263 -15.39 -4.62 -23.40
N GLY A 264 -14.87 -5.77 -23.85
CA GLY A 264 -14.34 -5.95 -25.21
C GLY A 264 -12.94 -5.35 -25.43
N THR A 265 -12.28 -4.83 -24.38
CA THR A 265 -10.91 -4.31 -24.48
C THR A 265 -9.87 -5.37 -24.13
N LYS A 266 -8.61 -5.15 -24.53
CA LYS A 266 -7.51 -6.08 -24.24
C LYS A 266 -7.17 -6.07 -22.75
N PRO A 267 -6.86 -7.21 -22.11
CA PRO A 267 -6.48 -7.22 -20.70
C PRO A 267 -5.32 -6.27 -20.38
N ALA A 268 -5.46 -5.49 -19.31
CA ALA A 268 -4.38 -4.64 -18.82
C ALA A 268 -3.22 -5.48 -18.26
N LYS A 269 -1.99 -5.05 -18.50
CA LYS A 269 -0.82 -5.56 -17.76
C LYS A 269 -0.71 -4.86 -16.41
N ARG A 270 -0.63 -5.62 -15.34
CA ARG A 270 -0.56 -5.09 -13.96
C ARG A 270 0.90 -4.95 -13.54
N VAL A 271 1.52 -3.84 -13.97
CA VAL A 271 2.90 -3.47 -13.62
C VAL A 271 2.87 -2.48 -12.47
N TRP A 272 3.45 -2.79 -11.33
CA TRP A 272 3.36 -1.97 -10.12
C TRP A 272 4.56 -1.04 -9.99
N SER A 273 4.32 0.26 -9.95
CA SER A 273 5.37 1.29 -9.92
C SER A 273 5.59 1.88 -8.52
N SER A 274 4.80 1.49 -7.53
CA SER A 274 4.95 1.89 -6.13
C SER A 274 4.55 0.73 -5.22
N ILE A 275 5.36 0.47 -4.19
CA ILE A 275 5.11 -0.54 -3.16
C ILE A 275 5.40 0.11 -1.81
N ASN A 276 4.40 0.15 -0.94
CA ASN A 276 4.35 1.00 0.24
C ASN A 276 4.01 0.20 1.49
N VAL A 277 4.56 0.62 2.63
CA VAL A 277 4.17 0.16 3.96
C VAL A 277 4.10 1.37 4.90
N GLY A 278 3.08 1.44 5.75
CA GLY A 278 2.93 2.52 6.71
C GLY A 278 1.47 2.80 6.99
N THR A 279 1.15 4.04 7.36
CA THR A 279 -0.19 4.35 7.85
C THR A 279 -0.72 5.69 7.40
N GLU A 280 -2.02 5.69 7.21
CA GLU A 280 -2.89 6.83 7.14
C GLU A 280 -3.64 6.95 8.47
N ILE A 281 -3.37 8.01 9.22
CA ILE A 281 -4.19 8.37 10.38
C ILE A 281 -5.36 9.19 9.84
N TYR A 282 -6.54 8.58 9.83
CA TYR A 282 -7.76 9.20 9.32
C TYR A 282 -8.63 9.75 10.45
N VAL A 283 -9.04 11.02 10.33
CA VAL A 283 -10.03 11.69 11.21
C VAL A 283 -9.73 11.48 12.70
N SER A 284 -8.63 12.08 13.16
CA SER A 284 -8.22 12.07 14.57
C SER A 284 -8.32 13.47 15.20
N PRO A 285 -9.52 13.91 15.64
CA PRO A 285 -9.74 15.27 16.12
C PRO A 285 -8.96 15.60 17.41
N ASN A 286 -8.62 14.59 18.21
CA ASN A 286 -7.85 14.74 19.44
C ASN A 286 -6.34 14.47 19.23
N GLY A 287 -5.92 14.24 17.98
CA GLY A 287 -4.58 13.77 17.67
C GLY A 287 -4.38 12.29 18.00
N ALA A 288 -3.53 11.64 17.22
CA ALA A 288 -3.10 10.27 17.44
C ALA A 288 -1.67 10.08 16.95
N THR A 289 -0.96 9.15 17.58
CA THR A 289 0.40 8.78 17.21
C THR A 289 0.43 7.34 16.72
N ALA A 290 1.13 7.13 15.61
CA ALA A 290 1.53 5.84 15.11
C ALA A 290 3.06 5.73 15.10
N GLU A 291 3.58 4.57 15.49
CA GLU A 291 5.00 4.26 15.53
C GLU A 291 5.21 2.84 15.03
N TRP A 292 6.15 2.64 14.12
CA TRP A 292 6.44 1.32 13.56
C TRP A 292 7.88 1.24 13.05
N ILE A 293 8.36 0.01 12.96
CA ILE A 293 9.69 -0.33 12.43
C ILE A 293 9.52 -1.27 11.25
N VAL A 294 10.28 -1.02 10.19
CA VAL A 294 10.39 -1.90 9.03
C VAL A 294 11.85 -2.34 8.89
N THR A 295 12.06 -3.65 8.71
CA THR A 295 13.36 -4.21 8.31
C THR A 295 13.18 -5.14 7.13
N ASP A 296 14.27 -5.46 6.44
CA ASP A 296 14.27 -6.49 5.38
C ASP A 296 13.23 -6.30 4.26
N PHE A 297 12.99 -5.04 3.85
CA PHE A 297 12.00 -4.71 2.82
C PHE A 297 12.55 -4.99 1.41
N ASP A 298 12.25 -6.19 0.91
CA ASP A 298 12.74 -6.71 -0.36
C ASP A 298 11.58 -6.88 -1.38
N VAL A 299 11.73 -6.32 -2.57
CA VAL A 299 10.85 -6.58 -3.72
C VAL A 299 11.51 -7.61 -4.63
N LEU A 300 10.96 -8.81 -4.66
CA LEU A 300 11.55 -9.98 -5.32
C LEU A 300 10.86 -10.23 -6.67
N VAL A 301 11.56 -9.88 -7.75
CA VAL A 301 11.14 -10.13 -9.14
C VAL A 301 11.94 -11.30 -9.74
N ARG A 302 11.32 -12.10 -10.60
CA ARG A 302 12.05 -13.19 -11.29
C ARG A 302 13.17 -12.61 -12.17
N LYS A 303 14.34 -13.27 -12.16
CA LYS A 303 15.38 -13.03 -13.15
C LYS A 303 14.86 -13.45 -14.52
N ASP A 304 15.06 -12.60 -15.53
CA ASP A 304 14.77 -12.99 -16.90
C ASP A 304 15.91 -13.91 -17.36
N SER A 305 15.58 -15.07 -17.90
CA SER A 305 16.54 -16.09 -18.33
C SER A 305 17.36 -15.71 -19.57
N LYS A 306 17.47 -14.41 -19.91
CA LYS A 306 18.08 -13.90 -21.15
C LYS A 306 19.16 -12.82 -20.97
N GLU A 307 19.47 -12.38 -19.75
CA GLU A 307 20.48 -11.33 -19.53
C GLU A 307 21.90 -11.86 -19.24
N ASP A 308 22.11 -13.16 -19.01
CA ASP A 308 23.46 -13.73 -18.77
C ASP A 308 24.20 -14.13 -20.07
N GLY A 309 24.09 -13.29 -21.12
CA GLY A 309 24.68 -13.53 -22.44
C GLY A 309 25.60 -12.41 -22.96
N GLN A 310 25.91 -11.41 -22.15
CA GLN A 310 26.96 -10.43 -22.47
C GLN A 310 28.00 -10.43 -21.36
N GLU A 311 28.93 -11.38 -21.46
CA GLU A 311 30.30 -11.19 -20.96
C GLU A 311 30.83 -9.88 -21.56
N TYR A 312 31.08 -8.90 -20.69
CA TYR A 312 31.93 -7.77 -21.03
C TYR A 312 33.37 -8.29 -21.09
N MET A 313 33.88 -8.51 -22.31
CA MET A 313 35.31 -8.31 -22.61
C MET A 313 35.61 -6.81 -22.64
#